data_AF-A0A374WCK9-F1
#
_entry.id   AF-A0A374WCK9-F1
#
_cell.length_a   1.000
_cell.length_b   1.000
_cell.length_c   1.000
_cell.angle_alpha   90.00
_cell.angle_beta   90.00
_cell.angle_gamma   90.00
#
_symmetry.space_group_name_H-M   'P 1'
#
loop_
_entity.id
_entity.type
_entity.pdbx_description
1 polymer ?
#
loop_
_entity_poly.entity_id
_entity_poly.type
_entity_poly.pdbx_seq_one_letter_code
_entity_poly.pdbx_strand_id
1 'polypeptide(L)'
;MKNISKKQPFEKEINGRRMRYCIKYNVRVNREGTYAYKEYDNPNFNGPLNIHTRTDGFKYLNTKSHGEIPLDETVAICFKPMPQDGKKYILIHKDGNLGNCHAANLEWKQVPKFSPTDTKRKLDNGLKVRVDGTVYNMRKKLRVVTSVGDADTDRSCVAVEPYVCYDRKNMYKSMEERHSMMDNLMAEAEFVEGDKSMLRRPKVLHKDQNYLNFNSSNLKWVEEDSQEYQDYMKKKREDMDALTIKGNPGHPNPLMKF
;
A
#
# COMPACT_ATOMS: atom_id res chain seq x y z
N MET A 1 -17.44 -8.93 27.02
CA MET A 1 -16.07 -8.53 26.64
C MET A 1 -15.33 -8.18 27.91
N LYS A 2 -14.25 -8.89 28.25
CA LYS A 2 -13.49 -8.61 29.49
C LYS A 2 -12.70 -7.32 29.31
N ASN A 3 -13.11 -6.29 30.04
CA ASN A 3 -12.38 -5.03 30.19
C ASN A 3 -11.02 -5.30 30.85
N ILE A 4 -9.95 -5.27 30.05
CA ILE A 4 -8.59 -5.02 30.55
C ILE A 4 -7.96 -4.04 29.57
N SER A 5 -7.64 -2.84 30.02
CA SER A 5 -6.60 -2.02 29.41
C SER A 5 -6.33 -0.80 30.30
N LYS A 6 -5.66 -1.02 31.44
CA LYS A 6 -4.70 0.00 31.88
C LYS A 6 -3.71 0.10 30.72
N LYS A 7 -3.68 1.22 29.99
CA LYS A 7 -2.70 1.46 28.94
C LYS A 7 -1.32 1.29 29.58
N GLN A 8 -0.62 0.20 29.25
CA GLN A 8 0.71 -0.01 29.79
C GLN A 8 1.59 1.17 29.35
N PRO A 9 2.41 1.72 30.25
CA PRO A 9 3.28 2.82 29.89
C PRO A 9 4.21 2.36 28.76
N PHE A 10 4.21 3.13 27.67
CA PHE A 10 5.01 2.84 26.47
C PHE A 10 6.49 2.67 26.84
N GLU A 11 6.95 3.46 27.79
CA GLU A 11 8.31 3.43 28.30
C GLU A 11 8.31 3.22 29.82
N LYS A 12 9.25 2.41 30.31
CA LYS A 12 9.37 2.07 31.73
C LYS A 12 10.81 1.73 32.06
N GLU A 13 11.26 2.10 33.26
CA GLU A 13 12.54 1.66 33.78
C GLU A 13 12.41 0.30 34.48
N ILE A 14 13.24 -0.67 34.09
CA ILE A 14 13.28 -2.01 34.68
C ILE A 14 14.75 -2.38 34.87
N ASN A 15 15.14 -2.69 36.11
CA ASN A 15 16.51 -3.07 36.45
C ASN A 15 17.56 -2.06 35.92
N GLY A 16 17.30 -0.76 36.11
CA GLY A 16 18.17 0.34 35.67
C GLY A 16 18.25 0.54 34.16
N ARG A 17 17.35 -0.09 33.39
CA ARG A 17 17.32 0.00 31.91
C ARG A 17 16.04 0.64 31.45
N ARG A 18 16.15 1.56 30.49
CA ARG A 18 15.01 2.20 29.83
C ARG A 18 14.43 1.24 28.80
N MET A 19 13.24 0.73 29.07
CA MET A 19 12.58 -0.29 28.28
C MET A 19 11.37 0.28 27.52
N ARG A 20 11.16 -0.17 26.28
CA ARG A 20 9.96 0.15 25.50
C ARG A 20 9.11 -1.09 25.26
N TYR A 21 7.79 -0.90 25.28
CA TYR A 21 6.81 -1.97 25.09
C TYR A 21 6.51 -2.21 23.61
N CYS A 22 6.72 -3.45 23.15
CA CYS A 22 6.35 -3.91 21.83
C CYS A 22 4.96 -4.54 21.88
N ILE A 23 3.96 -3.80 21.38
CA ILE A 23 2.55 -4.23 21.38
C ILE A 23 2.36 -5.53 20.58
N LYS A 24 3.09 -5.69 19.46
CA LYS A 24 2.97 -6.84 18.55
C LYS A 24 3.24 -8.18 19.28
N TYR A 25 4.21 -8.19 20.19
CA TYR A 25 4.71 -9.41 20.82
C TYR A 25 4.45 -9.49 22.32
N ASN A 26 3.88 -8.42 22.92
CA ASN A 26 3.69 -8.28 24.36
C ASN A 26 4.99 -8.54 25.14
N VAL A 27 6.04 -7.82 24.77
CA VAL A 27 7.37 -7.87 25.41
C VAL A 27 7.94 -6.46 25.50
N ARG A 28 8.79 -6.23 26.49
CA ARG A 28 9.59 -5.01 26.61
C ARG A 28 11.03 -5.30 26.20
N VAL A 29 11.65 -4.36 25.50
CA VAL A 29 13.06 -4.44 25.10
C VAL A 29 13.78 -3.13 25.36
N ASN A 30 15.09 -3.20 25.62
CA ASN A 30 15.95 -2.02 25.67
C ASN A 30 16.43 -1.61 24.27
N ARG A 31 16.97 -0.40 24.17
CA ARG A 31 17.44 0.18 22.90
C ARG A 31 18.61 -0.60 22.30
N GLU A 32 19.43 -1.20 23.16
CA GLU A 32 20.64 -1.93 22.76
C GLU A 32 20.32 -3.33 22.23
N GLY A 33 19.11 -3.85 22.42
CA GLY A 33 18.77 -5.22 22.02
C GLY A 33 19.55 -6.28 22.81
N THR A 34 19.81 -6.00 24.09
CA THR A 34 20.56 -6.88 25.01
C THR A 34 19.74 -7.32 26.22
N TYR A 35 18.53 -6.79 26.38
CA TYR A 35 17.65 -7.11 27.48
C TYR A 35 16.19 -7.13 27.02
N ALA A 36 15.48 -8.18 27.39
CA ALA A 36 14.06 -8.35 27.14
C ALA A 36 13.35 -8.75 28.42
N TYR A 37 12.13 -8.26 28.62
CA TYR A 37 11.34 -8.48 29.81
C TYR A 37 9.88 -8.68 29.44
N LYS A 38 9.18 -9.59 30.11
CA LYS A 38 7.76 -9.83 29.88
C LYS A 38 6.95 -9.57 31.14
N GLU A 39 5.85 -8.85 30.96
CA GLU A 39 4.84 -8.61 31.99
C GLU A 39 3.61 -9.47 31.65
N TYR A 40 3.17 -10.27 32.61
CA TYR A 40 1.99 -11.14 32.55
C TYR A 40 0.87 -10.57 33.44
N ASP A 41 -0.35 -11.09 33.27
CA ASP A 41 -1.49 -10.70 34.11
C ASP A 41 -1.25 -11.04 35.59
N ASN A 42 -0.57 -12.16 35.87
CA ASN A 42 -0.09 -12.49 37.20
C ASN A 42 1.37 -11.99 37.36
N PRO A 43 1.61 -10.98 38.23
CA PRO A 43 2.93 -10.37 38.38
C PRO A 43 4.04 -11.33 38.81
N ASN A 44 3.70 -12.47 39.44
CA ASN A 44 4.69 -13.46 39.87
C ASN A 44 5.43 -14.13 38.71
N PHE A 45 4.90 -14.05 37.48
CA PHE A 45 5.55 -14.55 36.27
C PHE A 45 6.33 -13.47 35.52
N ASN A 46 6.31 -12.23 35.99
CA ASN A 46 7.05 -11.16 35.34
C ASN A 46 8.55 -11.40 35.48
N GLY A 47 9.28 -11.30 34.38
CA GLY A 47 10.69 -11.63 34.42
C GLY A 47 11.44 -11.32 33.13
N PRO A 48 12.78 -11.34 33.21
CA PRO A 48 13.63 -11.28 32.04
C PRO A 48 13.39 -12.50 31.14
N LEU A 49 13.45 -12.27 29.84
CA LEU A 49 13.45 -13.33 28.84
C LEU A 49 14.87 -13.68 28.43
N ASN A 50 15.12 -14.97 28.19
CA ASN A 50 16.38 -15.41 27.61
C ASN A 50 16.45 -14.99 26.15
N ILE A 51 17.56 -14.37 25.78
CA ILE A 51 17.90 -14.07 24.39
C ILE A 51 18.74 -15.22 23.87
N HIS A 52 18.20 -15.93 22.89
CA HIS A 52 18.89 -17.00 22.19
C HIS A 52 19.59 -16.43 20.96
N THR A 53 20.73 -17.02 20.60
CA THR A 53 21.50 -16.64 19.39
C THR A 53 21.63 -17.89 18.54
N ARG A 54 21.29 -17.78 17.26
CA ARG A 54 21.47 -18.82 16.25
C ARG A 54 22.91 -18.87 15.75
N THR A 55 23.24 -19.90 14.98
CA THR A 55 24.58 -20.10 14.40
C THR A 55 24.98 -19.00 13.41
N ASP A 56 24.01 -18.35 12.78
CA ASP A 56 24.20 -17.18 11.90
C ASP A 56 24.31 -15.84 12.68
N GLY A 57 24.28 -15.88 14.00
CA GLY A 57 24.32 -14.70 14.88
C GLY A 57 22.94 -14.07 15.14
N PHE A 58 21.87 -14.54 14.50
CA PHE A 58 20.53 -13.98 14.68
C PHE A 58 20.01 -14.19 16.10
N LYS A 59 19.47 -13.14 16.71
CA LYS A 59 18.95 -13.16 18.08
C LYS A 59 17.43 -13.23 18.12
N TYR A 60 16.91 -14.06 19.02
CA TYR A 60 15.48 -14.23 19.20
C TYR A 60 15.11 -14.50 20.66
N LEU A 61 13.85 -14.23 21.00
CA LEU A 61 13.24 -14.58 22.27
C LEU A 61 12.34 -15.79 22.04
N ASN A 62 12.37 -16.77 22.95
CA ASN A 62 11.43 -17.88 22.89
C ASN A 62 10.31 -17.64 23.90
N THR A 63 9.06 -17.54 23.42
CA THR A 63 7.89 -17.47 24.31
C THR A 63 6.86 -18.51 23.92
N LYS A 64 6.24 -19.16 24.91
CA LYS A 64 5.18 -20.15 24.66
C LYS A 64 4.01 -19.62 23.81
N SER A 65 3.73 -18.31 23.87
CA SER A 65 2.56 -17.70 23.23
C SER A 65 2.78 -17.28 21.78
N HIS A 66 3.99 -16.79 21.43
CA HIS A 66 4.27 -16.25 20.09
C HIS A 66 5.36 -17.04 19.35
N GLY A 67 5.84 -18.15 19.93
CA GLY A 67 6.96 -18.90 19.39
C GLY A 67 8.27 -18.11 19.46
N GLU A 68 9.08 -18.25 18.42
CA GLU A 68 10.31 -17.48 18.23
C GLU A 68 9.99 -16.04 17.80
N ILE A 69 10.35 -15.09 18.66
CA ILE A 69 10.19 -13.65 18.39
C ILE A 69 11.55 -13.08 17.97
N PRO A 70 11.69 -12.53 16.76
CA PRO A 70 12.89 -11.80 16.33
C PRO A 70 13.23 -10.63 17.26
N LEU A 71 14.44 -10.61 17.82
CA LEU A 71 14.83 -9.56 18.75
C LEU A 71 15.06 -8.22 18.04
N ASP A 72 15.71 -8.26 16.89
CA ASP A 72 15.94 -7.09 16.02
C ASP A 72 14.62 -6.43 15.61
N GLU A 73 13.65 -7.20 15.12
CA GLU A 73 12.33 -6.68 14.75
C GLU A 73 11.63 -6.04 15.95
N THR A 74 11.72 -6.66 17.13
CA THR A 74 11.13 -6.14 18.35
C THR A 74 11.73 -4.78 18.73
N VAL A 75 13.07 -4.66 18.67
CA VAL A 75 13.78 -3.39 18.92
C VAL A 75 13.42 -2.34 17.86
N ALA A 76 13.40 -2.73 16.58
CA ALA A 76 13.05 -1.85 15.49
C ALA A 76 11.65 -1.28 15.65
N ILE A 77 10.63 -2.11 15.92
CA ILE A 77 9.25 -1.66 16.16
C ILE A 77 9.18 -0.60 17.28
N CYS A 78 9.94 -0.77 18.36
CA CYS A 78 9.90 0.13 19.52
C CYS A 78 10.68 1.44 19.36
N PHE A 79 11.80 1.43 18.64
CA PHE A 79 12.74 2.56 18.59
C PHE A 79 12.91 3.18 17.20
N LYS A 80 12.53 2.45 16.15
CA LYS A 80 12.59 2.83 14.73
C LYS A 80 11.33 2.31 14.03
N PRO A 81 10.11 2.78 14.38
CA PRO A 81 8.88 2.22 13.85
C PRO A 81 8.87 2.27 12.33
N MET A 82 8.41 1.19 11.70
CA MET A 82 8.27 1.10 10.26
C MET A 82 7.32 2.19 9.75
N PRO A 83 7.64 2.89 8.65
CA PRO A 83 6.73 3.84 8.02
C PRO A 83 5.36 3.22 7.73
N GLN A 84 4.29 3.97 7.99
CA GLN A 84 2.90 3.55 7.77
C GLN A 84 2.33 4.22 6.50
N ASP A 85 3.02 4.02 5.38
CA ASP A 85 2.72 4.65 4.08
C ASP A 85 2.19 3.66 3.03
N GLY A 86 1.92 2.41 3.43
CA GLY A 86 1.43 1.34 2.55
C GLY A 86 2.51 0.69 1.67
N LYS A 87 3.77 1.13 1.75
CA LYS A 87 4.89 0.50 1.04
C LYS A 87 5.40 -0.71 1.81
N LYS A 88 6.09 -1.60 1.10
CA LYS A 88 6.73 -2.77 1.69
C LYS A 88 8.14 -2.41 2.15
N TYR A 89 8.49 -2.83 3.37
CA TYR A 89 9.81 -2.65 3.94
C TYR A 89 10.36 -3.99 4.44
N ILE A 90 11.67 -4.13 4.42
CA ILE A 90 12.39 -5.19 5.13
C ILE A 90 13.30 -4.56 6.18
N LEU A 91 13.52 -5.26 7.29
CA LEU A 91 14.48 -4.84 8.30
C LEU A 91 15.89 -5.26 7.87
N ILE A 92 16.85 -4.35 7.98
CA ILE A 92 18.26 -4.64 7.71
C ILE A 92 19.14 -4.22 8.90
N HIS A 93 20.28 -4.91 9.03
CA HIS A 93 21.38 -4.55 9.94
C HIS A 93 22.44 -3.83 9.10
N LYS A 94 22.75 -2.57 9.43
CA LYS A 94 23.64 -1.73 8.62
C LYS A 94 25.08 -2.23 8.56
N ASP A 95 25.53 -2.90 9.61
CA ASP A 95 26.86 -3.51 9.71
C ASP A 95 26.91 -4.96 9.17
N GLY A 96 25.79 -5.50 8.69
CA GLY A 96 25.69 -6.90 8.24
C GLY A 96 25.74 -7.94 9.36
N ASN A 97 25.84 -7.53 10.63
CA ASN A 97 25.92 -8.43 11.78
C ASN A 97 24.54 -8.64 12.41
N LEU A 98 23.92 -9.79 12.15
CA LEU A 98 22.59 -10.16 12.67
C LEU A 98 22.51 -10.18 14.22
N GLY A 99 23.66 -10.29 14.89
CA GLY A 99 23.74 -10.23 16.35
C GLY A 99 23.70 -8.81 16.93
N ASN A 100 23.89 -7.77 16.11
CA ASN A 100 23.88 -6.37 16.54
C ASN A 100 22.48 -5.76 16.43
N CYS A 101 21.61 -6.12 17.37
CA CYS A 101 20.23 -5.64 17.47
C CYS A 101 20.10 -4.21 18.04
N HIS A 102 21.18 -3.43 18.14
CA HIS A 102 21.10 -2.07 18.65
C HIS A 102 20.22 -1.20 17.72
N ALA A 103 19.28 -0.43 18.26
CA ALA A 103 18.31 0.32 17.44
C ALA A 103 18.93 1.29 16.43
N ALA A 104 20.14 1.80 16.70
CA ALA A 104 20.88 2.63 15.76
C ALA A 104 21.54 1.85 14.60
N ASN A 105 21.69 0.53 14.71
CA ASN A 105 22.18 -0.36 13.66
C ASN A 105 21.06 -0.86 12.73
N LEU A 106 19.81 -0.79 13.19
CA LEU A 106 18.64 -1.30 12.49
C LEU A 106 17.99 -0.24 11.60
N GLU A 107 17.54 -0.66 10.42
CA GLU A 107 16.88 0.23 9.45
C GLU A 107 15.80 -0.52 8.66
N TRP A 108 14.67 0.15 8.40
CA TRP A 108 13.64 -0.34 7.49
C TRP A 108 13.98 0.12 6.07
N LYS A 109 14.39 -0.82 5.22
CA LYS A 109 14.67 -0.55 3.80
C LYS A 109 13.43 -0.81 2.96
N GLN A 110 12.99 0.20 2.21
CA GLN A 110 11.87 0.04 1.28
C GLN A 110 12.24 -0.99 0.21
N VAL A 111 11.32 -1.89 -0.09
CA VAL A 111 11.44 -2.85 -1.19
C VAL A 111 10.21 -2.76 -2.09
N PRO A 112 10.33 -3.12 -3.37
CA PRO A 112 9.17 -3.26 -4.25
C PRO A 112 8.12 -4.17 -3.62
N LYS A 113 6.85 -3.77 -3.68
CA LYS A 113 5.75 -4.61 -3.19
C LYS A 113 5.65 -5.89 -4.03
N PHE A 114 5.92 -5.77 -5.33
CA PHE A 114 5.83 -6.85 -6.30
C PHE A 114 7.19 -7.14 -6.97
N SER A 115 7.35 -8.33 -7.56
CA SER A 115 8.55 -8.61 -8.35
C SER A 115 8.54 -7.74 -9.63
N PRO A 116 9.68 -7.18 -10.06
CA PRO A 116 9.79 -6.47 -11.34
C PRO A 116 9.38 -7.33 -12.54
N THR A 117 9.51 -8.65 -12.44
CA THR A 117 9.17 -9.60 -13.51
C THR A 117 7.71 -10.07 -13.49
N ASP A 118 6.93 -9.71 -12.46
CA ASP A 118 5.53 -10.12 -12.36
C ASP A 118 4.68 -9.44 -13.42
N THR A 119 4.06 -10.23 -14.30
CA THR A 119 3.10 -9.73 -15.31
C THR A 119 1.68 -9.58 -14.75
N LYS A 120 1.46 -10.03 -13.50
CA LYS A 120 0.16 -10.02 -12.82
C LYS A 120 0.34 -9.85 -11.32
N ARG A 121 -0.33 -8.86 -10.75
CA ARG A 121 -0.17 -8.44 -9.36
C ARG A 121 -1.51 -8.39 -8.64
N LYS A 122 -1.57 -8.93 -7.41
CA LYS A 122 -2.78 -8.91 -6.57
C LYS A 122 -2.69 -7.72 -5.61
N LEU A 123 -3.68 -6.84 -5.67
CA LEU A 123 -3.80 -5.65 -4.83
C LEU A 123 -4.46 -5.98 -3.49
N ASP A 124 -4.37 -5.03 -2.54
CA ASP A 124 -4.90 -5.22 -1.18
C ASP A 124 -6.43 -5.29 -1.17
N ASN A 125 -7.07 -4.58 -2.11
CA ASN A 125 -8.51 -4.66 -2.37
C ASN A 125 -8.98 -6.00 -3.02
N GLY A 126 -8.04 -6.92 -3.26
CA GLY A 126 -8.26 -8.26 -3.80
C GLY A 126 -8.35 -8.34 -5.33
N LEU A 127 -8.29 -7.21 -6.04
CA LEU A 127 -8.22 -7.20 -7.50
C LEU A 127 -6.87 -7.74 -7.98
N LYS A 128 -6.86 -8.29 -9.20
CA LYS A 128 -5.66 -8.74 -9.87
C LYS A 128 -5.48 -7.91 -11.14
N VAL A 129 -4.41 -7.12 -11.20
CA VAL A 129 -4.06 -6.25 -12.33
C VAL A 129 -2.95 -6.92 -13.12
N ARG A 130 -3.01 -6.81 -14.45
CA ARG A 130 -1.96 -7.30 -15.35
C ARG A 130 -1.19 -6.14 -15.98
N VAL A 131 0.01 -6.46 -16.45
CA VAL A 131 0.91 -5.54 -17.15
C VAL A 131 0.28 -4.91 -18.41
N ASP A 132 -0.67 -5.60 -19.03
CA ASP A 132 -1.42 -5.13 -20.22
C ASP A 132 -2.63 -4.24 -19.88
N GLY A 133 -2.83 -3.90 -18.59
CA GLY A 133 -3.99 -3.13 -18.13
C GLY A 133 -5.25 -3.96 -17.89
N THR A 134 -5.22 -5.29 -18.02
CA THR A 134 -6.39 -6.12 -17.72
C THR A 134 -6.60 -6.29 -16.22
N VAL A 135 -7.82 -6.08 -15.74
CA VAL A 135 -8.21 -6.25 -14.33
C VAL A 135 -9.15 -7.44 -14.13
N TYR A 136 -8.88 -8.23 -13.09
CA TYR A 136 -9.73 -9.33 -12.67
C TYR A 136 -10.21 -9.15 -11.24
N ASN A 137 -11.48 -9.46 -11.01
CA ASN A 137 -12.02 -9.72 -9.68
C ASN A 137 -12.20 -11.24 -9.54
N MET A 138 -11.40 -11.86 -8.66
CA MET A 138 -11.28 -13.33 -8.56
C MET A 138 -10.89 -13.97 -9.90
N ARG A 139 -11.84 -14.58 -10.62
CA ARG A 139 -11.67 -15.19 -11.95
C ARG A 139 -12.37 -14.40 -13.06
N LYS A 140 -13.21 -13.41 -12.73
CA LYS A 140 -13.98 -12.62 -13.69
C LYS A 140 -13.12 -11.46 -14.20
N LYS A 141 -12.94 -11.35 -15.51
CA LYS A 141 -12.37 -10.16 -16.16
C LYS A 141 -13.36 -9.02 -16.00
N LEU A 142 -12.91 -7.89 -15.47
CA LEU A 142 -13.74 -6.69 -15.35
C LEU A 142 -13.74 -5.94 -16.69
N ARG A 143 -14.89 -5.38 -17.05
CA ARG A 143 -14.99 -4.45 -18.18
C ARG A 143 -14.49 -3.09 -17.70
N VAL A 144 -13.62 -2.46 -18.48
CA VAL A 144 -13.27 -1.05 -18.29
C VAL A 144 -14.40 -0.21 -18.86
N VAL A 145 -14.98 0.62 -18.02
CA VAL A 145 -16.02 1.58 -18.38
C VAL A 145 -15.31 2.86 -18.83
N THR A 146 -15.59 3.28 -20.06
CA THR A 146 -15.00 4.46 -20.70
C THR A 146 -16.06 5.47 -21.12
N SER A 147 -17.32 5.09 -21.06
CA SER A 147 -18.48 5.95 -21.24
C SER A 147 -19.67 5.43 -20.43
N VAL A 148 -20.55 6.34 -20.06
CA VAL A 148 -21.82 6.06 -19.38
C VAL A 148 -22.96 6.67 -20.20
N GLY A 149 -24.12 6.05 -20.19
CA GLY A 149 -25.30 6.57 -20.85
C GLY A 149 -26.51 6.38 -19.95
N ASP A 150 -27.42 7.33 -19.98
CA ASP A 150 -28.72 7.20 -19.33
C ASP A 150 -29.78 7.37 -20.42
N ALA A 151 -30.58 6.33 -20.63
CA ALA A 151 -31.61 6.29 -21.66
C ALA A 151 -32.76 7.26 -21.37
N ASP A 152 -32.97 7.63 -20.12
CA ASP A 152 -34.02 8.57 -19.69
C ASP A 152 -33.58 10.04 -19.83
N THR A 153 -32.30 10.27 -20.13
CA THR A 153 -31.78 11.60 -20.47
C THR A 153 -31.38 11.63 -21.93
N ASP A 154 -31.44 12.80 -22.58
CA ASP A 154 -30.91 13.02 -23.93
C ASP A 154 -29.37 12.82 -24.04
N ARG A 155 -28.73 12.22 -23.02
CA ARG A 155 -27.29 11.90 -22.93
C ARG A 155 -27.09 10.39 -22.97
N SER A 156 -27.25 9.83 -24.16
CA SER A 156 -27.07 8.41 -24.45
C SER A 156 -25.62 7.90 -24.31
N CYS A 157 -24.61 8.79 -24.34
CA CYS A 157 -23.20 8.40 -24.18
C CYS A 157 -22.30 9.59 -23.77
N VAL A 158 -21.81 9.61 -22.53
CA VAL A 158 -20.83 10.58 -22.02
C VAL A 158 -19.53 9.85 -21.72
N ALA A 159 -18.43 10.27 -22.35
CA ALA A 159 -17.11 9.73 -22.05
C ALA A 159 -16.71 10.06 -20.61
N VAL A 160 -16.10 9.09 -19.94
CA VAL A 160 -15.68 9.22 -18.55
C VAL A 160 -14.24 8.77 -18.40
N GLU A 161 -13.59 9.21 -17.32
CA GLU A 161 -12.29 8.69 -16.94
C GLU A 161 -12.37 7.17 -16.79
N PRO A 162 -11.48 6.37 -17.39
CA PRO A 162 -11.65 4.92 -17.38
C PRO A 162 -11.58 4.31 -15.98
N TYR A 163 -12.61 3.53 -15.64
CA TYR A 163 -12.69 2.82 -14.36
C TYR A 163 -13.24 1.40 -14.51
N VAL A 164 -13.13 0.60 -13.45
CA VAL A 164 -13.77 -0.72 -13.36
C VAL A 164 -14.77 -0.74 -12.20
N CYS A 165 -15.91 -1.39 -12.42
CA CYS A 165 -16.90 -1.70 -11.37
C CYS A 165 -16.69 -3.11 -10.82
N TYR A 166 -16.85 -3.27 -9.50
CA TYR A 166 -16.86 -4.57 -8.86
C TYR A 166 -17.59 -4.52 -7.51
N ASP A 167 -18.23 -5.63 -7.15
CA ASP A 167 -18.93 -5.72 -5.87
C ASP A 167 -18.00 -6.15 -4.73
N ARG A 168 -18.24 -5.56 -3.55
CA ARG A 168 -17.64 -5.95 -2.28
C ARG A 168 -18.70 -5.99 -1.19
N LYS A 169 -18.51 -6.88 -0.22
CA LYS A 169 -19.32 -6.87 0.99
C LYS A 169 -18.89 -5.70 1.88
N ASN A 170 -19.84 -4.89 2.29
CA ASN A 170 -19.64 -3.85 3.30
C ASN A 170 -19.63 -4.44 4.72
N MET A 171 -19.46 -3.59 5.74
CA MET A 171 -19.44 -4.00 7.15
C MET A 171 -20.74 -4.72 7.59
N TYR A 172 -21.85 -4.44 6.92
CA TYR A 172 -23.16 -5.05 7.16
C TYR A 172 -23.40 -6.32 6.31
N LYS A 173 -22.36 -6.82 5.63
CA LYS A 173 -22.38 -8.00 4.74
C LYS A 173 -23.25 -7.84 3.48
N SER A 174 -23.76 -6.64 3.21
CA SER A 174 -24.47 -6.31 1.96
C SER A 174 -23.47 -6.07 0.83
N MET A 175 -23.84 -6.45 -0.38
CA MET A 175 -23.04 -6.16 -1.57
C MET A 175 -23.19 -4.69 -1.94
N GLU A 176 -22.07 -4.04 -2.17
CA GLU A 176 -21.96 -2.65 -2.59
C GLU A 176 -21.07 -2.58 -3.83
N GLU A 177 -21.54 -1.88 -4.85
CA GLU A 177 -20.75 -1.61 -6.05
C GLU A 177 -19.62 -0.63 -5.70
N ARG A 178 -18.39 -0.98 -6.07
CA ARG A 178 -17.21 -0.14 -5.91
C ARG A 178 -16.62 0.15 -7.27
N HIS A 179 -16.11 1.37 -7.42
CA HIS A 179 -15.41 1.80 -8.62
C HIS A 179 -13.93 2.04 -8.31
N SER A 180 -13.06 1.78 -9.27
CA SER A 180 -11.64 2.11 -9.16
C SER A 180 -11.10 2.57 -10.50
N MET A 181 -10.45 3.73 -10.50
CA MET A 181 -9.83 4.31 -11.70
C MET A 181 -8.68 3.42 -12.17
N MET A 182 -8.56 3.27 -13.48
CA MET A 182 -7.53 2.41 -14.08
C MET A 182 -6.11 2.89 -13.77
N ASP A 183 -5.84 4.19 -13.86
CA ASP A 183 -4.51 4.75 -13.54
C ASP A 183 -4.11 4.47 -12.08
N ASN A 184 -5.07 4.56 -11.14
CA ASN A 184 -4.83 4.23 -9.74
C ASN A 184 -4.51 2.74 -9.54
N LEU A 185 -5.20 1.86 -10.26
CA LEU A 185 -4.94 0.42 -10.20
C LEU A 185 -3.57 0.07 -10.78
N MET A 186 -3.18 0.69 -11.91
CA MET A 186 -1.85 0.49 -12.49
C MET A 186 -0.74 1.02 -11.58
N ALA A 187 -0.97 2.16 -10.93
CA ALA A 187 -0.06 2.74 -9.95
C ALA A 187 0.07 1.88 -8.68
N GLU A 188 -1.04 1.43 -8.09
CA GLU A 188 -1.04 0.55 -6.91
C GLU A 188 -0.39 -0.79 -7.22
N ALA A 189 -0.51 -1.25 -8.47
CA ALA A 189 0.17 -2.43 -8.98
C ALA A 189 1.65 -2.19 -9.31
N GLU A 190 2.24 -1.01 -9.07
CA GLU A 190 3.64 -0.68 -9.43
C GLU A 190 3.97 -0.88 -10.94
N PHE A 191 2.99 -0.73 -11.84
CA PHE A 191 3.13 -0.86 -13.29
C PHE A 191 3.35 0.47 -14.01
N VAL A 192 3.69 1.53 -13.29
CA VAL A 192 3.98 2.86 -13.84
C VAL A 192 5.48 3.11 -13.71
N GLU A 193 6.13 3.45 -14.82
CA GLU A 193 7.57 3.69 -14.86
C GLU A 193 7.98 4.95 -14.08
N GLY A 194 9.13 4.89 -13.42
CA GLY A 194 9.74 6.00 -12.70
C GLY A 194 9.52 5.94 -11.19
N ASP A 195 10.22 6.80 -10.46
CA ASP A 195 10.11 6.90 -9.01
C ASP A 195 9.18 8.04 -8.60
N LYS A 196 7.96 7.66 -8.18
CA LYS A 196 6.95 8.60 -7.66
C LYS A 196 7.47 9.46 -6.50
N SER A 197 8.42 8.96 -5.71
CA SER A 197 8.89 9.65 -4.51
C SER A 197 9.78 10.87 -4.79
N MET A 198 10.29 10.99 -6.01
CA MET A 198 11.07 12.16 -6.46
C MET A 198 10.18 13.33 -6.89
N LEU A 199 8.86 13.14 -6.96
CA LEU A 199 7.90 14.10 -7.47
C LEU A 199 7.08 14.74 -6.35
N ARG A 200 6.74 16.02 -6.50
CA ARG A 200 5.90 16.78 -5.57
C ARG A 200 4.42 16.50 -5.77
N ARG A 201 3.97 16.48 -7.02
CA ARG A 201 2.57 16.26 -7.44
C ARG A 201 2.54 15.21 -8.55
N PRO A 202 2.87 13.94 -8.23
CA PRO A 202 2.96 12.89 -9.22
C PRO A 202 1.62 12.56 -9.88
N LYS A 203 1.62 12.46 -11.21
CA LYS A 203 0.51 12.00 -12.04
C LYS A 203 0.99 10.94 -13.02
N VAL A 204 0.06 10.07 -13.43
CA VAL A 204 0.30 9.05 -14.45
C VAL A 204 0.11 9.68 -15.83
N LEU A 205 1.13 9.56 -16.67
CA LEU A 205 1.09 9.98 -18.06
C LEU A 205 1.12 8.76 -18.97
N HIS A 206 0.27 8.79 -20.00
CA HIS A 206 0.23 7.83 -21.10
C HIS A 206 1.12 8.37 -22.23
N LYS A 207 2.26 7.72 -22.47
CA LYS A 207 3.33 8.23 -23.38
C LYS A 207 2.85 8.42 -24.81
N ASP A 208 2.00 7.52 -25.30
CA ASP A 208 1.38 7.59 -26.63
C ASP A 208 0.22 8.59 -26.72
N GLN A 209 -0.08 9.31 -25.63
CA GLN A 209 -1.19 10.25 -25.51
C GLN A 209 -2.59 9.61 -25.64
N ASN A 210 -2.68 8.28 -25.56
CA ASN A 210 -3.94 7.54 -25.60
C ASN A 210 -4.31 7.11 -24.17
N TYR A 211 -5.26 7.82 -23.57
CA TYR A 211 -5.72 7.59 -22.20
C TYR A 211 -6.42 6.24 -21.97
N LEU A 212 -6.61 5.43 -23.02
CA LEU A 212 -7.14 4.06 -22.97
C LEU A 212 -6.05 2.98 -23.03
N ASN A 213 -4.79 3.36 -23.31
CA ASN A 213 -3.67 2.42 -23.40
C ASN A 213 -2.96 2.22 -22.05
N PHE A 214 -3.52 1.32 -21.24
CA PHE A 214 -3.01 0.96 -19.92
C PHE A 214 -1.87 -0.07 -19.93
N ASN A 215 -1.15 -0.28 -21.03
CA ASN A 215 0.03 -1.13 -20.99
C ASN A 215 1.11 -0.48 -20.12
N SER A 216 1.74 -1.22 -19.21
CA SER A 216 2.75 -0.68 -18.31
C SER A 216 3.90 0.03 -19.03
N SER A 217 4.28 -0.44 -20.23
CA SER A 217 5.33 0.21 -21.03
C SER A 217 4.94 1.61 -21.50
N ASN A 218 3.64 1.91 -21.54
CA ASN A 218 3.08 3.19 -21.92
C ASN A 218 2.89 4.17 -20.74
N LEU A 219 3.02 3.71 -19.49
CA LEU A 219 2.72 4.52 -18.32
C LEU A 219 4.00 5.01 -17.63
N LYS A 220 4.09 6.31 -17.34
CA LYS A 220 5.18 6.88 -16.54
C LYS A 220 4.68 7.91 -15.53
N TRP A 221 5.43 8.10 -14.46
CA TRP A 221 5.22 9.19 -13.51
C TRP A 221 5.78 10.50 -14.05
N VAL A 222 5.01 11.57 -13.92
CA VAL A 222 5.41 12.95 -14.22
C VAL A 222 4.86 13.92 -13.18
N GLU A 223 5.39 15.13 -13.12
CA GLU A 223 4.77 16.19 -12.33
C GLU A 223 3.48 16.69 -12.98
N GLU A 224 2.48 16.98 -12.15
CA GLU A 224 1.21 17.56 -12.59
C GLU A 224 1.40 18.91 -13.31
N ASP A 225 2.38 19.72 -12.92
CA ASP A 225 2.67 21.03 -13.54
C ASP A 225 3.61 20.94 -14.75
N SER A 226 4.04 19.74 -15.15
CA SER A 226 4.87 19.56 -16.34
C SER A 226 4.09 19.85 -17.63
N GLN A 227 4.75 20.47 -18.60
CA GLN A 227 4.15 20.79 -19.90
C GLN A 227 3.61 19.53 -20.60
N GLU A 228 4.36 18.43 -20.55
CA GLU A 228 3.96 17.16 -21.17
C GLU A 228 2.64 16.62 -20.58
N TYR A 229 2.46 16.75 -19.26
CA TYR A 229 1.21 16.34 -18.62
C TYR A 229 0.05 17.27 -18.95
N GLN A 230 0.29 18.59 -19.02
CA GLN A 230 -0.74 19.55 -19.39
C GLN A 230 -1.21 19.36 -20.84
N ASP A 231 -0.28 19.10 -21.77
CA ASP A 231 -0.60 18.79 -23.17
C ASP A 231 -1.41 17.49 -23.27
N TYR A 232 -1.03 16.48 -22.49
CA TYR A 232 -1.79 15.23 -22.39
C TYR A 232 -3.20 15.44 -21.85
N MET A 233 -3.36 16.20 -20.78
CA MET A 233 -4.69 16.46 -20.21
C MET A 233 -5.58 17.24 -21.17
N LYS A 234 -5.00 18.12 -22.00
CA LYS A 234 -5.72 18.81 -23.08
C LYS A 234 -6.19 17.81 -24.13
N LYS A 235 -5.29 16.98 -24.66
CA LYS A 235 -5.62 15.97 -25.67
C LYS A 235 -6.63 14.93 -25.17
N LYS A 236 -6.45 14.42 -23.94
CA LYS A 236 -7.41 13.53 -23.27
C LYS A 236 -8.80 14.14 -23.22
N ARG A 237 -8.91 15.44 -22.91
CA ARG A 237 -10.19 16.14 -22.90
C ARG A 237 -10.80 16.21 -24.30
N GLU A 238 -10.03 16.60 -25.31
CA GLU A 238 -10.47 16.66 -26.70
C GLU A 238 -10.97 15.29 -27.21
N ASP A 239 -10.25 14.20 -26.89
CA ASP A 239 -10.63 12.85 -27.28
C ASP A 239 -11.92 12.39 -26.58
N MET A 240 -12.09 12.67 -25.29
CA MET A 240 -13.32 12.37 -24.54
C MET A 240 -14.52 13.20 -25.05
N ASP A 241 -14.31 14.46 -25.37
CA ASP A 241 -15.32 15.35 -25.92
C ASP A 241 -15.77 14.85 -27.30
N ALA A 242 -14.82 14.48 -28.17
CA ALA A 242 -15.11 13.89 -29.47
C ALA A 242 -15.88 12.57 -29.36
N LEU A 243 -15.52 11.71 -28.40
CA LEU A 243 -16.23 10.46 -28.14
C LEU A 243 -17.67 10.70 -27.68
N THR A 244 -17.86 11.70 -26.81
CA THR A 244 -19.19 12.12 -26.31
C THR A 244 -20.06 12.66 -27.45
N ILE A 245 -19.51 13.51 -28.32
CA ILE A 245 -20.24 14.04 -29.48
C ILE A 245 -20.63 12.91 -30.43
N LYS A 246 -19.69 12.01 -30.75
CA LYS A 246 -19.96 10.85 -31.62
C LYS A 246 -21.02 9.92 -31.04
N GLY A 247 -21.06 9.79 -29.71
CA GLY A 247 -22.00 8.95 -28.99
C GLY A 247 -23.42 9.51 -28.90
N ASN A 248 -23.66 10.79 -29.22
CA ASN A 248 -24.98 11.43 -29.18
C ASN A 248 -25.33 12.11 -30.53
N PRO A 249 -25.44 11.34 -31.63
CA PRO A 249 -25.74 11.91 -32.93
C PRO A 249 -27.14 12.56 -32.92
N GLY A 250 -27.22 13.85 -33.21
CA GLY A 250 -28.50 14.58 -33.32
C GLY A 250 -28.93 15.38 -32.08
N HIS A 251 -28.14 15.38 -31.00
CA HIS A 251 -28.40 16.21 -29.83
C HIS A 251 -27.59 17.53 -29.88
N PRO A 252 -28.10 18.65 -29.33
CA PRO A 252 -27.32 19.88 -29.14
C PRO A 252 -26.04 19.53 -28.38
N ASN A 253 -24.92 20.20 -28.72
CA ASN A 253 -23.59 19.85 -28.17
C ASN A 253 -23.70 19.59 -26.66
N PRO A 254 -23.55 18.34 -26.19
CA PRO A 254 -23.80 17.97 -24.79
C PRO A 254 -22.82 18.65 -23.82
N LEU A 255 -21.80 19.32 -24.34
CA LEU A 255 -20.78 20.09 -23.62
C LEU A 255 -21.10 21.60 -23.54
N MET A 256 -22.12 22.10 -24.25
CA MET A 256 -22.57 23.49 -24.08
C MET A 256 -23.33 23.62 -22.76
N LYS A 257 -22.81 24.46 -21.86
CA LYS A 257 -23.58 25.00 -20.74
C LYS A 257 -24.43 26.16 -21.27
N PHE A 258 -25.75 26.07 -21.11
CA PHE A 258 -26.64 27.21 -21.27
C PHE A 258 -26.47 28.20 -20.11
#